data_AF-A0A926EGM1-F1
#
_entry.id   AF-A0A926EGM1-F1
#
_cell.length_a   1.000
_cell.length_b   1.000
_cell.length_c   1.000
_cell.angle_alpha   90.00
_cell.angle_beta   90.00
_cell.angle_gamma   90.00
#
_symmetry.space_group_name_H-M   'P 1'
#
loop_
_entity.id
_entity.type
_entity.pdbx_description
1 polymer ?
#
loop_
_entity_poly.entity_id
_entity_poly.type
_entity_poly.pdbx_seq_one_letter_code
_entity_poly.pdbx_strand_id
1 'polypeptide(L)'
;MEKTIVISASPYNHKYYFEPSYNDIPSEIQEELIESIAAIAEKVNAIISLGFDEVGHIFIEQTADESVFADDIGAELEIKRFQKEKDELLKSLQLWYMIYRSEQGQIVKEIVLMQSKGLELEDILDEIEAKYGEEARVFAEQVLD
;
A
#
# COMPACT_ATOMS: atom_id res chain seq x y z
N MET A 1 -3.17 -13.35 4.61
CA MET A 1 -2.29 -13.00 3.47
C MET A 1 -0.92 -12.71 4.05
N GLU A 2 0.18 -13.12 3.44
CA GLU A 2 1.50 -12.78 4.00
C GLU A 2 1.82 -11.29 3.79
N LYS A 3 2.69 -10.71 4.63
CA LYS A 3 3.20 -9.35 4.44
C LYS A 3 3.76 -9.19 3.03
N THR A 4 3.48 -8.06 2.39
CA THR A 4 4.00 -7.76 1.05
C THR A 4 4.94 -6.57 1.09
N ILE A 5 6.05 -6.66 0.37
CA ILE A 5 7.02 -5.57 0.22
C ILE A 5 6.69 -4.81 -1.07
N VAL A 6 6.58 -3.49 -0.98
CA VAL A 6 6.38 -2.60 -2.13
C VAL A 6 7.74 -2.14 -2.65
N ILE A 7 8.60 -1.70 -1.74
CA ILE A 7 9.95 -1.24 -2.06
C ILE A 7 10.93 -1.67 -0.98
N SER A 8 12.14 -2.04 -1.40
CA SER A 8 13.28 -2.25 -0.52
C SER A 8 14.51 -1.57 -1.11
N ALA A 9 15.26 -0.83 -0.30
CA ALA A 9 16.51 -0.20 -0.71
C ALA A 9 17.67 -0.71 0.14
N SER A 10 18.78 -1.06 -0.54
CA SER A 10 20.02 -1.50 0.11
C SER A 10 21.12 -0.46 -0.12
N PRO A 11 21.72 0.06 0.97
CA PRO A 11 22.82 1.01 0.86
C PRO A 11 24.14 0.30 0.50
N TYR A 12 24.22 -1.02 0.71
CA TYR A 12 25.45 -1.80 0.52
C TYR A 12 25.82 -1.96 -0.95
N ASN A 13 24.82 -2.03 -1.82
CA ASN A 13 24.99 -2.17 -3.26
C ASN A 13 24.45 -0.99 -4.07
N HIS A 14 23.94 0.05 -3.38
CA HIS A 14 23.25 1.21 -3.97
C HIS A 14 22.17 0.82 -4.98
N LYS A 15 21.34 -0.17 -4.62
CA LYS A 15 20.20 -0.63 -5.43
C LYS A 15 18.92 -0.61 -4.63
N TYR A 16 17.82 -0.49 -5.35
CA TYR A 16 16.48 -0.73 -4.82
C TYR A 16 15.78 -1.83 -5.64
N TYR A 17 14.80 -2.45 -5.01
CA TYR A 17 13.80 -3.31 -5.65
C TYR A 17 12.43 -2.67 -5.43
N PHE A 18 11.69 -2.48 -6.51
CA PHE A 18 10.28 -2.08 -6.47
C PHE A 18 9.44 -3.24 -7.01
N GLU A 19 8.41 -3.63 -6.27
CA GLU A 19 7.62 -4.81 -6.56
C GLU A 19 6.73 -4.58 -7.81
N PRO A 20 6.92 -5.34 -8.91
CA PRO A 20 6.23 -5.09 -10.17
C PRO A 20 4.70 -5.11 -10.09
N SER A 21 4.13 -5.86 -9.14
CA SER A 21 2.69 -5.86 -8.93
C SER A 21 2.13 -4.52 -8.46
N TYR A 22 2.96 -3.54 -8.06
CA TYR A 22 2.58 -2.18 -7.66
C TYR A 22 2.92 -1.10 -8.70
N ASN A 23 3.25 -1.49 -9.94
CA ASN A 23 3.57 -0.54 -11.02
C ASN A 23 2.37 0.31 -11.48
N ASP A 24 1.16 -0.01 -11.01
CA ASP A 24 -0.07 0.75 -11.22
C ASP A 24 -0.21 1.96 -10.27
N ILE A 25 0.67 2.11 -9.29
CA ILE A 25 0.83 3.35 -8.52
C ILE A 25 1.33 4.46 -9.46
N PRO A 26 0.87 5.72 -9.35
CA PRO A 26 1.41 6.83 -10.15
C PRO A 26 2.93 6.96 -10.05
N SER A 27 3.61 7.25 -11.17
CA SER A 27 5.08 7.30 -11.23
C SER A 27 5.68 8.30 -10.25
N GLU A 28 5.05 9.46 -10.05
CA GLU A 28 5.49 10.48 -9.09
C GLU A 28 5.54 9.94 -7.65
N ILE A 29 4.55 9.12 -7.26
CA ILE A 29 4.52 8.46 -5.95
C ILE A 29 5.60 7.38 -5.87
N GLN A 30 5.80 6.60 -6.95
CA GLN A 30 6.86 5.59 -6.98
C GLN A 30 8.24 6.24 -6.81
N GLU A 31 8.52 7.32 -7.53
CA GLU A 31 9.77 8.08 -7.45
C GLU A 31 9.98 8.63 -6.04
N GLU A 32 8.96 9.26 -5.44
CA GLU A 32 9.05 9.79 -4.08
C GLU A 32 9.32 8.70 -3.02
N LEU A 33 8.72 7.51 -3.18
CA LEU A 33 9.00 6.35 -2.32
C LEU A 33 10.44 5.85 -2.52
N ILE A 34 10.92 5.75 -3.77
CA ILE A 34 12.29 5.32 -4.07
C ILE A 34 13.30 6.27 -3.43
N GLU A 35 13.15 7.57 -3.65
CA GLU A 35 14.04 8.58 -3.09
C GLU A 35 14.05 8.54 -1.56
N SER A 36 12.87 8.45 -0.94
CA SER A 36 12.75 8.48 0.51
C SER A 36 13.34 7.22 1.16
N ILE A 37 13.00 6.04 0.66
CA ILE A 37 13.47 4.77 1.24
C ILE A 37 14.97 4.59 1.01
N ALA A 38 15.49 4.99 -0.16
CA ALA A 38 16.93 4.98 -0.41
C ALA A 38 17.68 5.95 0.52
N ALA A 39 17.17 7.17 0.72
CA ALA A 39 17.79 8.15 1.61
C ALA A 39 17.84 7.68 3.07
N ILE A 40 16.78 7.04 3.58
CA ILE A 40 16.76 6.46 4.93
C ILE A 40 17.80 5.34 5.01
N ALA A 41 17.81 4.43 4.04
CA ALA A 41 18.72 3.28 3.98
C ALA A 41 20.19 3.71 4.01
N GLU A 42 20.56 4.72 3.20
CA GLU A 42 21.93 5.27 3.19
C GLU A 42 22.29 5.94 4.52
N LYS A 43 21.37 6.68 5.12
CA LYS A 43 21.63 7.42 6.36
C LYS A 43 21.88 6.51 7.57
N VAL A 44 21.15 5.40 7.65
CA VAL A 44 21.20 4.46 8.78
C VAL A 44 22.11 3.26 8.52
N ASN A 45 22.65 3.20 7.29
CA ASN A 45 23.49 2.13 6.78
C ASN A 45 22.87 0.74 6.98
N ALA A 46 21.58 0.61 6.67
CA ALA A 46 20.83 -0.64 6.74
C ALA A 46 19.85 -0.77 5.57
N ILE A 47 19.41 -1.99 5.27
CA ILE A 47 18.35 -2.21 4.28
C ILE A 47 17.03 -1.73 4.89
N ILE A 48 16.31 -0.89 4.16
CA ILE A 48 14.99 -0.41 4.58
C ILE A 48 13.95 -0.88 3.57
N SER A 49 12.88 -1.45 4.09
CA SER A 49 11.77 -1.95 3.28
C SER A 49 10.46 -1.34 3.74
N LEU A 50 9.63 -0.92 2.77
CA LEU A 50 8.27 -0.45 2.99
C LEU A 50 7.29 -1.42 2.33
N GLY A 51 6.23 -1.75 3.05
CA GLY A 51 5.26 -2.74 2.61
C GLY A 51 3.89 -2.61 3.26
N PHE A 52 3.00 -3.54 2.94
CA PHE A 52 1.67 -3.66 3.54
C PHE A 52 1.55 -4.95 4.36
N ASP A 53 0.99 -4.83 5.56
CA ASP A 53 0.62 -5.98 6.37
C ASP A 53 -0.64 -6.69 5.81
N GLU A 54 -1.09 -7.74 6.50
CA GLU A 54 -2.22 -8.56 6.04
C GLU A 54 -3.55 -7.80 5.98
N VAL A 55 -3.63 -6.66 6.65
CA VAL A 55 -4.83 -5.80 6.75
C VAL A 55 -4.68 -4.56 5.86
N GLY A 56 -3.53 -4.39 5.19
CA GLY A 56 -3.24 -3.25 4.33
C GLY A 56 -2.67 -2.03 5.04
N HIS A 57 -2.22 -2.15 6.29
CA HIS A 57 -1.47 -1.07 6.93
C HIS A 57 -0.04 -1.03 6.43
N ILE A 58 0.49 0.18 6.28
CA ILE A 58 1.90 0.35 5.93
C ILE A 58 2.78 -0.02 7.12
N PHE A 59 3.79 -0.83 6.84
CA PHE A 59 4.93 -1.02 7.73
C PHE A 59 6.21 -0.59 7.03
N ILE A 60 7.18 -0.18 7.86
CA ILE A 60 8.55 0.08 7.42
C ILE A 60 9.44 -0.69 8.37
N GLU A 61 10.31 -1.54 7.82
CA GLU A 61 11.20 -2.38 8.60
C GLU A 61 12.65 -2.24 8.12
N GLN A 62 13.54 -2.47 9.07
CA GLN A 62 14.97 -2.49 8.85
C GLN A 62 15.45 -3.93 8.85
N THR A 63 16.30 -4.27 7.88
CA THR A 63 17.06 -5.51 7.87
C THR A 63 18.54 -5.17 7.80
N ALA A 64 19.31 -5.65 8.76
CA ALA A 64 20.76 -5.57 8.74
C ALA A 64 21.34 -6.95 8.40
N ASP A 65 22.46 -6.96 7.67
CA ASP A 65 23.30 -8.15 7.58
C ASP A 65 24.06 -8.24 8.91
N GLU A 66 24.18 -9.43 9.51
CA GLU A 66 24.88 -9.64 10.79
C GLU A 66 26.33 -9.13 10.78
N SER A 67 26.93 -9.02 9.58
CA SER A 67 28.29 -8.52 9.38
C SER A 67 28.41 -6.98 9.35
N VAL A 68 27.30 -6.24 9.40
CA VAL A 68 27.26 -4.78 9.28
C VAL A 68 26.82 -4.13 10.59
N PHE A 69 27.56 -3.11 11.03
CA PHE A 69 27.13 -2.24 12.12
C PHE A 69 26.04 -1.30 11.60
N ALA A 70 24.78 -1.68 11.79
CA ALA A 70 23.63 -0.83 11.54
C ALA A 70 23.34 0.09 12.74
N ASP A 71 22.82 1.30 12.48
CA ASP A 71 22.32 2.19 13.53
C ASP A 71 20.82 1.96 13.77
N ASP A 72 20.49 0.97 14.60
CA ASP A 72 19.10 0.57 14.87
C ASP A 72 18.29 1.72 15.51
N ILE A 73 18.92 2.53 16.36
CA ILE A 73 18.27 3.68 17.01
C ILE A 73 18.03 4.79 15.99
N GLY A 74 19.05 5.08 15.16
CA GLY A 74 18.94 6.00 14.04
C GLY A 74 17.83 5.59 13.08
N ALA A 75 17.75 4.32 12.73
CA ALA A 75 16.68 3.79 11.88
C ALA A 75 15.28 4.01 12.45
N GLU A 76 15.06 3.65 13.71
CA GLU A 76 13.74 3.86 14.33
C GLU A 76 13.34 5.35 14.36
N LEU A 77 14.30 6.25 14.64
CA LEU A 77 14.07 7.69 14.63
C LEU A 77 13.78 8.23 13.22
N GLU A 78 14.54 7.80 12.22
CA GLU A 78 14.37 8.23 10.82
C GLU A 78 13.04 7.72 10.24
N ILE A 79 12.67 6.46 10.51
CA ILE A 79 11.39 5.89 10.11
C ILE A 79 10.23 6.68 10.73
N LYS A 80 10.29 6.97 12.04
CA LYS A 80 9.25 7.79 12.71
C LYS A 80 9.17 9.20 12.14
N ARG A 81 10.32 9.80 11.79
CA ARG A 81 10.33 11.12 11.16
C ARG A 81 9.69 11.07 9.78
N PHE A 82 10.07 10.10 8.95
CA PHE A 82 9.49 9.90 7.63
C PHE A 82 7.98 9.66 7.69
N GLN A 83 7.51 8.80 8.61
CA GLN A 83 6.07 8.56 8.81
C GLN A 83 5.30 9.83 9.15
N LYS A 84 5.92 10.74 9.93
CA LYS A 84 5.31 12.03 10.28
C LYS A 84 5.37 13.04 9.13
N GLU A 85 6.49 13.14 8.43
CA GLU A 85 6.69 14.09 7.33
C GLU A 85 5.87 13.72 6.09
N LYS A 86 5.66 12.43 5.85
CA LYS A 86 4.95 11.88 4.70
C LYS A 86 3.60 11.27 5.08
N ASP A 87 2.98 11.74 6.15
CA ASP A 87 1.70 11.22 6.65
C ASP A 87 0.62 11.19 5.57
N GLU A 88 0.47 12.27 4.79
CA GLU A 88 -0.52 12.35 3.70
C GLU A 88 -0.23 11.37 2.56
N LEU A 89 1.05 11.21 2.18
CA LEU A 89 1.48 10.24 1.17
C LEU A 89 1.16 8.82 1.63
N LEU A 90 1.56 8.45 2.85
CA LEU A 90 1.36 7.12 3.40
C LEU A 90 -0.13 6.80 3.59
N LYS A 91 -0.94 7.77 4.02
CA LYS A 91 -2.41 7.61 4.09
C LYS A 91 -3.03 7.41 2.71
N SER A 92 -2.60 8.18 1.72
CA SER A 92 -3.08 8.04 0.33
C SER A 92 -2.71 6.67 -0.23
N LEU A 93 -1.50 6.19 0.07
CA LEU A 93 -1.03 4.88 -0.34
C LEU A 93 -1.77 3.73 0.37
N GLN A 94 -2.08 3.86 1.66
CA GLN A 94 -2.97 2.92 2.37
C GLN A 94 -4.37 2.89 1.77
N LEU A 95 -4.97 4.06 1.52
CA LEU A 95 -6.29 4.14 0.91
C LEU A 95 -6.30 3.49 -0.48
N TRP A 96 -5.28 3.76 -1.28
CA TRP A 96 -5.10 3.11 -2.57
C TRP A 96 -5.02 1.58 -2.41
N TYR A 97 -4.24 1.08 -1.45
CA TYR A 97 -4.16 -0.37 -1.21
C TYR A 97 -5.52 -0.95 -0.85
N MET A 98 -6.25 -0.32 0.07
CA MET A 98 -7.60 -0.78 0.45
C MET A 98 -8.53 -0.82 -0.77
N ILE A 99 -8.54 0.20 -1.61
CA ILE A 99 -9.45 0.25 -2.78
C ILE A 99 -9.07 -0.78 -3.84
N TYR A 100 -7.78 -0.95 -4.15
CA TYR A 100 -7.34 -1.72 -5.31
C TYR A 100 -6.93 -3.16 -4.97
N ARG A 101 -6.61 -3.46 -3.70
CA ARG A 101 -6.09 -4.77 -3.25
C ARG A 101 -7.01 -5.53 -2.30
N SER A 102 -7.98 -4.86 -1.66
CA SER A 102 -9.02 -5.56 -0.89
C SER A 102 -10.23 -5.92 -1.76
N GLU A 103 -10.91 -7.01 -1.40
CA GLU A 103 -12.14 -7.44 -2.07
C GLU A 103 -13.26 -6.40 -1.89
N GLN A 104 -13.45 -5.88 -0.67
CA GLN A 104 -14.44 -4.83 -0.41
C GLN A 104 -14.16 -3.56 -1.22
N GLY A 105 -12.88 -3.17 -1.35
CA GLY A 105 -12.48 -2.03 -2.17
C GLY A 105 -12.83 -2.17 -3.65
N GLN A 106 -12.67 -3.38 -4.20
CA GLN A 106 -13.06 -3.68 -5.58
C GLN A 106 -14.58 -3.58 -5.76
N ILE A 107 -15.36 -4.08 -4.80
CA ILE A 107 -16.82 -3.95 -4.81
C ILE A 107 -17.23 -2.48 -4.79
N VAL A 108 -16.68 -1.67 -3.88
CA VAL A 108 -16.96 -0.21 -3.81
C VAL A 108 -16.62 0.48 -5.13
N LYS A 109 -15.46 0.18 -5.72
CA LYS A 109 -15.05 0.75 -7.01
C LYS A 109 -16.05 0.41 -8.13
N GLU A 110 -16.56 -0.81 -8.16
CA GLU A 110 -17.54 -1.23 -9.17
C GLU A 110 -18.90 -0.58 -8.96
N ILE A 111 -19.36 -0.48 -7.72
CA ILE A 111 -20.56 0.28 -7.36
C ILE A 111 -20.44 1.73 -7.87
N VAL A 112 -19.35 2.43 -7.54
CA VAL A 112 -19.13 3.82 -7.97
C VAL A 112 -19.09 3.93 -9.49
N LEU A 113 -18.43 2.99 -10.18
CA LEU A 113 -18.37 2.96 -11.64
C LEU A 113 -19.76 2.74 -12.26
N MET A 114 -20.57 1.84 -11.72
CA MET A 114 -21.92 1.57 -12.21
C MET A 114 -22.88 2.74 -11.94
N GLN A 115 -22.80 3.38 -10.77
CA GLN A 115 -23.54 4.62 -10.49
C GLN A 115 -23.17 5.74 -11.48
N SER A 116 -21.88 5.89 -11.81
CA SER A 116 -21.43 6.90 -12.78
C SER A 116 -21.98 6.67 -14.19
N LYS A 117 -22.36 5.42 -14.51
CA LYS A 117 -23.01 5.03 -15.76
C LYS A 117 -24.54 5.14 -15.70
N GLY A 118 -25.09 5.48 -14.54
CA GLY A 118 -26.53 5.63 -14.33
C GLY A 118 -27.30 4.31 -14.20
N LEU A 119 -26.66 3.24 -13.71
CA LEU A 119 -27.38 2.01 -13.38
C LEU A 119 -28.27 2.22 -12.15
N GLU A 120 -29.42 1.56 -12.15
CA GLU A 120 -30.34 1.57 -11.01
C GLU A 120 -29.80 0.68 -9.87
N LEU A 121 -30.28 0.93 -8.65
CA LEU A 121 -29.83 0.22 -7.45
C LEU A 121 -29.92 -1.30 -7.59
N GLU A 122 -31.06 -1.81 -8.07
CA GLU A 122 -31.27 -3.26 -8.19
C GLU A 122 -30.30 -3.90 -9.19
N ASP A 123 -30.06 -3.25 -10.34
CA ASP A 123 -29.11 -3.74 -11.34
C ASP A 123 -27.68 -3.79 -10.78
N ILE A 124 -27.30 -2.80 -9.95
CA ILE A 124 -26.00 -2.79 -9.27
C ILE A 124 -25.88 -3.97 -8.31
N LEU A 125 -26.90 -4.20 -7.49
CA LEU A 125 -26.89 -5.28 -6.49
C LEU A 125 -26.83 -6.66 -7.16
N ASP A 126 -27.59 -6.87 -8.22
CA ASP A 126 -27.60 -8.12 -8.99
C ASP A 126 -26.24 -8.39 -9.65
N GLU A 127 -25.59 -7.38 -10.23
CA GLU A 127 -24.26 -7.50 -10.82
C GLU A 127 -23.17 -7.81 -9.77
N ILE A 128 -23.24 -7.18 -8.59
CA ILE A 128 -22.32 -7.48 -7.48
C ILE A 128 -22.55 -8.89 -6.97
N GLU A 129 -23.78 -9.31 -6.75
CA GLU A 129 -24.13 -10.66 -6.31
C GLU A 129 -23.64 -11.72 -7.32
N ALA A 130 -23.88 -11.49 -8.61
CA ALA A 130 -23.46 -12.41 -9.66
C ALA A 130 -21.95 -12.60 -9.72
N LYS A 131 -21.17 -11.59 -9.35
CA LYS A 131 -19.71 -11.61 -9.44
C LYS A 131 -18.99 -12.01 -8.15
N TYR A 132 -19.50 -11.56 -7.01
CA TYR A 132 -18.86 -11.69 -5.70
C TYR A 132 -19.69 -12.50 -4.68
N GLY A 133 -20.94 -12.86 -5.01
CA GLY A 133 -21.82 -13.66 -4.18
C GLY A 133 -22.72 -12.86 -3.25
N GLU A 134 -23.58 -13.58 -2.52
CA GLU A 134 -24.63 -13.01 -1.66
C GLU A 134 -24.07 -12.12 -0.53
N GLU A 135 -22.94 -12.47 0.07
CA GLU A 135 -22.30 -11.65 1.11
C GLU A 135 -21.86 -10.28 0.58
N ALA A 136 -21.41 -10.22 -0.68
CA ALA A 136 -21.03 -8.97 -1.32
C ALA A 136 -22.25 -8.09 -1.66
N ARG A 137 -23.41 -8.71 -1.96
CA ARG A 137 -24.67 -7.98 -2.09
C ARG A 137 -25.04 -7.28 -0.78
N VAL A 138 -25.01 -8.00 0.35
CA VAL A 138 -25.31 -7.43 1.67
C VAL A 138 -24.36 -6.29 1.99
N PHE A 139 -23.07 -6.43 1.67
CA PHE A 139 -22.11 -5.35 1.80
C PHE A 139 -22.44 -4.16 0.89
N ALA A 140 -22.79 -4.40 -0.38
CA ALA A 140 -23.19 -3.36 -1.33
C ALA A 140 -24.45 -2.60 -0.86
N GLU A 141 -25.44 -3.29 -0.31
CA GLU A 141 -26.62 -2.68 0.30
C GLU A 141 -26.23 -1.72 1.43
N GLN A 142 -25.30 -2.11 2.31
CA GLN A 142 -24.81 -1.24 3.39
C GLN A 142 -24.03 -0.02 2.89
N VAL A 143 -23.34 -0.13 1.75
CA VAL A 143 -22.59 0.97 1.14
C VAL A 143 -23.52 1.97 0.43
N LEU A 144 -24.68 1.49 -0.04
CA LEU A 144 -25.63 2.26 -0.85
C LEU A 144 -26.79 2.88 -0.05
N ASP A 145 -26.97 2.49 1.22
CA ASP A 145 -27.91 3.08 2.19
C ASP A 145 -27.45 4.47 2.67
#